data_AF-A0ABD3PA57-F1
#
_entry.id   AF-A0ABD3PA57-F1
#
_cell.length_a   1.000
_cell.length_b   1.000
_cell.length_c   1.000
_cell.angle_alpha   90.00
_cell.angle_beta   90.00
_cell.angle_gamma   90.00
#
_symmetry.space_group_name_H-M   'P 1'
#
loop_
_entity.id
_entity.type
_entity.pdbx_description
1 polymer ?
#
loop_
_entity_poly.entity_id
_entity_poly.type
_entity_poly.pdbx_seq_one_letter_code
_entity_poly.pdbx_strand_id
1 'polypeptide(L)'
;MGFLSSALKTEPPNVVYESDKTVEVSLMKRRPGCTGMFWRPDPTLTKKLENNNNWPRDGAKLKGKVVTVNGAKWLLASDVMNVGKDWVKAPEGAAMPFEYDNHYYLELKNNELSLSSLQFCQEQWILCLCYVY
;
A
#
# COMPACT_ATOMS: atom_id res chain seq x y z
N MET A 1 32.90 -30.47 -11.92
CA MET A 1 32.34 -29.65 -10.82
C MET A 1 31.06 -29.01 -11.33
N GLY A 2 29.91 -29.66 -11.13
CA GLY A 2 28.62 -29.15 -11.57
C GLY A 2 27.92 -28.46 -10.41
N PHE A 3 27.72 -27.14 -10.49
CA PHE A 3 26.87 -26.42 -9.56
C PHE A 3 25.41 -26.76 -9.89
N LEU A 4 24.80 -27.58 -9.05
CA LEU A 4 23.36 -27.78 -9.01
C LEU A 4 22.76 -26.43 -8.58
N SER A 5 22.37 -25.60 -9.55
CA SER A 5 21.49 -24.46 -9.30
C SER A 5 20.15 -24.99 -8.82
N SER A 6 19.94 -25.00 -7.51
CA SER A 6 18.65 -25.26 -6.89
C SER A 6 17.64 -24.27 -7.46
N ALA A 7 16.80 -24.74 -8.37
CA ALA A 7 15.59 -24.06 -8.77
C ALA A 7 14.70 -23.97 -7.53
N LEU A 8 14.81 -22.86 -6.79
CA LEU A 8 13.84 -22.50 -5.77
C LEU A 8 12.49 -22.45 -6.47
N LYS A 9 11.67 -23.46 -6.20
CA LYS A 9 10.27 -23.53 -6.56
C LYS A 9 9.61 -22.34 -5.87
N THR A 10 9.51 -21.20 -6.54
CA THR A 10 8.81 -20.04 -6.01
C THR A 10 7.34 -20.42 -5.99
N GLU A 11 6.83 -20.74 -4.80
CA GLU A 11 5.40 -20.78 -4.55
C GLU A 11 4.79 -19.45 -5.05
N PRO A 12 3.59 -19.47 -5.66
CA PRO A 12 2.96 -18.26 -6.12
C PRO A 12 2.84 -17.29 -4.92
N PRO A 13 3.19 -16.01 -5.09
CA PRO A 13 3.12 -15.05 -4.00
C PRO A 13 1.70 -15.05 -3.44
N ASN A 14 1.57 -15.13 -2.11
CA ASN A 14 0.28 -15.00 -1.48
C ASN A 14 -0.12 -13.53 -1.54
N VAL A 15 -1.03 -13.20 -2.46
CA VAL A 15 -1.53 -11.85 -2.71
C VAL A 15 -2.92 -11.72 -2.09
N VAL A 16 -3.03 -10.83 -1.11
CA VAL A 16 -4.31 -10.43 -0.52
C VAL A 16 -4.60 -8.99 -0.92
N TYR A 17 -5.68 -8.79 -1.67
CA TYR A 17 -6.16 -7.47 -2.05
C TYR A 17 -6.93 -6.86 -0.88
N GLU A 18 -6.44 -5.75 -0.33
CA GLU A 18 -7.04 -5.14 0.86
C GLU A 18 -8.27 -4.27 0.49
N SER A 19 -8.24 -3.61 -0.67
CA SER A 19 -9.43 -2.95 -1.22
C SER A 19 -9.28 -2.63 -2.71
N ASP A 20 -10.40 -2.57 -3.44
CA ASP A 20 -10.44 -2.10 -4.83
C ASP A 20 -10.44 -0.58 -4.99
N LYS A 21 -10.46 0.14 -3.87
CA LYS A 21 -10.52 1.61 -3.87
C LYS A 21 -9.13 2.18 -4.07
N THR A 22 -9.05 3.22 -4.91
CA THR A 22 -7.84 4.02 -5.03
C THR A 22 -7.66 4.84 -3.76
N VAL A 23 -6.55 4.64 -3.06
CA VAL A 23 -6.16 5.41 -1.88
C VAL A 23 -5.14 6.47 -2.24
N GLU A 24 -5.21 7.63 -1.58
CA GLU A 24 -4.16 8.64 -1.62
C GLU A 24 -3.25 8.48 -0.41
N VAL A 25 -1.95 8.34 -0.66
CA VAL A 25 -0.92 8.25 0.36
C VAL A 25 0.11 9.35 0.18
N SER A 26 0.73 9.78 1.27
CA SER A 26 1.86 10.72 1.24
C SER A 26 3.15 10.00 1.61
N LEU A 27 4.21 10.20 0.81
CA LEU A 27 5.53 9.64 1.07
C LEU A 27 6.27 10.52 2.09
N MET A 28 6.38 10.00 3.30
CA MET A 28 7.06 10.66 4.41
C MET A 28 8.42 10.02 4.65
N LYS A 29 9.41 10.84 4.99
CA LYS A 29 10.75 10.39 5.37
C LYS A 29 10.94 10.50 6.88
N ARG A 30 11.60 9.50 7.47
CA ARG A 30 12.00 9.52 8.89
C ARG A 30 13.41 10.06 9.09
N ARG A 31 14.30 9.88 8.11
CA ARG A 31 15.73 10.23 8.21
C ARG A 31 16.16 11.19 7.09
N PRO A 32 17.08 12.12 7.37
CA PRO A 32 17.70 12.95 6.34
C PRO A 32 18.68 12.11 5.49
N GLY A 33 18.87 12.48 4.22
CA GLY A 33 19.93 11.92 3.35
C GLY A 33 19.45 11.29 2.04
N CYS A 34 18.20 10.84 1.96
CA CYS A 34 17.59 10.37 0.73
C CYS A 34 16.71 11.48 0.12
N THR A 35 16.57 11.52 -1.21
CA THR A 35 15.77 12.53 -1.95
C THR A 35 14.45 11.96 -2.51
N GLY A 36 14.11 10.74 -2.10
CA GLY A 36 12.90 10.00 -2.45
C GLY A 36 13.19 8.52 -2.69
N MET A 37 12.24 7.82 -3.30
CA MET A 37 12.29 6.37 -3.46
C MET A 37 12.00 5.95 -4.91
N PHE A 38 12.83 5.07 -5.45
CA PHE A 38 12.62 4.50 -6.79
C PHE A 38 11.40 3.55 -6.81
N TRP A 39 10.77 3.44 -7.97
CA TRP A 39 9.71 2.44 -8.16
C TRP A 39 10.28 1.05 -7.97
N ARG A 40 9.53 0.20 -7.28
CA ARG A 40 9.83 -1.22 -7.18
C ARG A 40 8.96 -1.97 -8.20
N PRO A 41 9.46 -3.10 -8.72
CA PRO A 41 8.63 -3.95 -9.54
C PRO A 41 7.44 -4.46 -8.73
N ASP A 42 6.33 -4.67 -9.42
CA ASP A 42 5.12 -5.22 -8.84
C ASP A 42 5.40 -6.55 -8.13
N PRO A 43 5.17 -6.63 -6.79
CA PRO A 43 5.41 -7.85 -6.03
C PRO A 43 4.43 -8.98 -6.39
N THR A 44 3.29 -8.66 -7.03
CA THR A 44 2.32 -9.65 -7.50
C THR A 44 2.79 -10.38 -8.76
N LEU A 45 3.85 -9.88 -9.42
CA LEU A 45 4.36 -10.38 -10.70
C LEU A 45 3.33 -10.33 -11.84
N THR A 46 2.23 -9.61 -11.66
CA THR A 46 1.17 -9.47 -12.68
C THR A 46 1.62 -8.58 -13.83
N LYS A 47 2.32 -7.49 -13.51
CA LYS A 47 2.85 -6.54 -14.49
C LYS A 47 4.35 -6.34 -14.30
N LYS A 48 5.07 -6.31 -15.43
CA LYS A 48 6.49 -5.94 -15.41
C LYS A 48 6.60 -4.42 -15.33
N LEU A 49 7.51 -3.93 -14.49
CA LEU A 49 7.82 -2.50 -14.42
C LEU A 49 8.27 -2.00 -15.79
N GLU A 50 7.47 -1.14 -16.40
CA GLU A 50 7.71 -0.64 -17.75
C GLU A 50 8.87 0.37 -17.78
N ASN A 51 8.90 1.26 -16.78
CA ASN A 51 9.89 2.33 -16.70
C ASN A 51 10.12 2.76 -15.25
N ASN A 52 11.29 3.31 -14.94
CA ASN A 52 11.62 3.86 -13.62
C ASN A 52 11.67 5.40 -13.61
N ASN A 53 10.99 6.02 -14.56
CA ASN A 53 10.85 7.47 -14.64
C ASN A 53 9.79 7.99 -13.66
N ASN A 54 9.89 9.28 -13.31
CA ASN A 54 8.94 9.98 -12.42
C ASN A 54 8.78 9.35 -11.02
N TRP A 55 9.85 8.78 -10.48
CA TRP A 55 9.82 8.24 -9.12
C TRP A 55 9.55 9.33 -8.07
N PRO A 56 8.82 8.99 -6.99
CA PRO A 56 8.35 9.94 -5.99
C PRO A 56 9.50 10.51 -5.16
N ARG A 57 9.54 11.83 -5.07
CA ARG A 57 10.47 12.59 -4.22
C ARG A 57 9.94 12.71 -2.79
N ASP A 58 10.79 13.18 -1.88
CA ASP A 58 10.38 13.45 -0.50
C ASP A 58 9.13 14.34 -0.45
N GLY A 59 8.10 13.92 0.28
CA GLY A 59 6.83 14.65 0.38
C GLY A 59 5.92 14.53 -0.84
N ALA A 60 6.24 13.66 -1.80
CA ALA A 60 5.36 13.36 -2.92
C ALA A 60 4.08 12.66 -2.43
N LYS A 61 2.98 12.89 -3.14
CA LYS A 61 1.72 12.15 -2.93
C LYS A 61 1.58 11.10 -4.01
N LEU A 62 1.08 9.93 -3.63
CA LEU A 62 0.82 8.84 -4.54
C LEU A 62 -0.66 8.45 -4.45
N LYS A 63 -1.21 8.01 -5.57
CA LYS A 63 -2.53 7.40 -5.64
C LYS A 63 -2.40 6.00 -6.18
N GLY A 64 -3.09 5.04 -5.57
CA GLY A 64 -2.93 3.65 -5.96
C GLY A 64 -3.84 2.69 -5.22
N LYS A 65 -3.67 1.40 -5.47
CA LYS A 65 -4.36 0.32 -4.74
C LYS A 65 -3.43 -0.31 -3.71
N VAL A 66 -3.96 -0.66 -2.54
CA VAL A 66 -3.20 -1.35 -1.49
C VAL A 66 -3.33 -2.86 -1.66
N VAL A 67 -2.19 -3.54 -1.71
CA VAL A 67 -2.08 -4.99 -1.80
C VAL A 67 -1.13 -5.50 -0.74
N THR A 68 -1.45 -6.62 -0.13
CA THR A 68 -0.54 -7.32 0.79
C THR A 68 0.05 -8.50 0.06
N VAL A 69 1.38 -8.58 -0.01
CA VAL A 69 2.11 -9.67 -0.67
C VAL A 69 3.11 -10.25 0.31
N ASN A 70 3.02 -11.56 0.57
CA ASN A 70 3.89 -12.26 1.51
C ASN A 70 3.93 -11.61 2.91
N GLY A 71 2.79 -11.09 3.37
CA GLY A 71 2.66 -10.41 4.67
C GLY A 71 3.18 -8.97 4.71
N ALA A 72 3.77 -8.45 3.63
CA ALA A 72 4.18 -7.07 3.50
C ALA A 72 3.13 -6.23 2.76
N LYS A 73 2.89 -5.00 3.21
CA LYS A 73 1.96 -4.06 2.55
C LYS A 73 2.65 -3.29 1.44
N TRP A 74 2.00 -3.25 0.28
CA TRP A 74 2.45 -2.56 -0.93
C TRP A 74 1.35 -1.68 -1.49
N LEU A 75 1.74 -0.59 -2.11
CA LEU A 75 0.90 0.29 -2.90
C LEU A 75 1.24 0.11 -4.38
N LEU A 76 0.28 -0.36 -5.16
CA LEU A 76 0.34 -0.30 -6.62
C LEU A 76 0.00 1.13 -7.05
N ALA A 77 1.02 1.91 -7.36
CA ALA A 77 0.87 3.32 -7.68
C ALA A 77 0.34 3.50 -9.12
N SER A 78 -0.73 4.25 -9.26
CA SER A 78 -1.31 4.67 -10.54
C SER A 78 -0.87 6.07 -10.92
N ASP A 79 -0.76 6.97 -9.94
CA ASP A 79 -0.40 8.38 -10.15
C ASP A 79 0.51 8.88 -9.03
N VAL A 80 1.39 9.82 -9.39
CA VAL A 80 2.34 10.45 -8.48
C VAL A 80 2.30 11.96 -8.66
N MET A 81 2.29 12.69 -7.54
CA MET A 81 2.36 14.14 -7.49
C MET A 81 3.59 14.52 -6.67
N ASN A 82 4.64 14.93 -7.38
CA ASN A 82 5.86 15.42 -6.73
C ASN A 82 5.64 16.84 -6.18
N VAL A 83 6.43 17.21 -5.17
CA VAL A 83 6.36 18.55 -4.58
C VAL A 83 6.62 19.61 -5.66
N GLY A 84 5.66 20.53 -5.86
CA GLY A 84 5.73 21.57 -6.87
C GLY A 84 5.42 21.12 -8.31
N LYS A 85 4.89 19.91 -8.51
CA LYS A 85 4.42 19.41 -9.81
C LYS A 85 2.98 18.93 -9.73
N ASP A 86 2.33 18.86 -10.89
CA ASP A 86 1.00 18.27 -11.03
C ASP A 86 1.04 16.74 -10.94
N TRP A 87 -0.15 16.13 -10.89
CA TRP A 87 -0.31 14.68 -10.95
C TRP A 87 0.21 14.14 -12.29
N VAL A 88 1.18 13.24 -12.21
CA VAL A 88 1.77 12.53 -13.34
C VAL A 88 1.43 11.06 -13.20
N LYS A 89 1.07 10.41 -14.32
CA LYS A 89 0.80 8.98 -14.34
C LYS A 89 2.06 8.19 -13.97
N ALA A 90 1.92 7.27 -13.02
CA ALA A 90 2.98 6.34 -12.66
C ALA A 90 3.15 5.27 -13.76
N PRO A 91 4.37 4.74 -13.96
CA PRO A 91 4.60 3.68 -14.94
C PRO A 91 3.86 2.40 -14.56
N GLU A 92 3.44 1.62 -15.55
CA GLU A 92 2.75 0.37 -15.26
C GLU A 92 3.67 -0.62 -14.53
N GLY A 93 3.10 -1.34 -13.55
CA GLY A 93 3.86 -2.24 -12.69
C GLY A 93 4.73 -1.52 -11.64
N ALA A 94 4.51 -0.22 -11.42
CA ALA A 94 5.13 0.53 -10.34
C ALA A 94 4.46 0.22 -9.00
N ALA A 95 5.24 -0.38 -8.09
CA ALA A 95 4.82 -0.65 -6.74
C ALA A 95 5.72 0.07 -5.73
N MET A 96 5.15 0.33 -4.55
CA MET A 96 5.81 1.02 -3.47
C MET A 96 5.50 0.33 -2.13
N PRO A 97 6.50 -0.13 -1.37
CA PRO A 97 6.24 -0.69 -0.04
C PRO A 97 5.79 0.40 0.92
N PHE A 98 4.87 0.06 1.84
CA PHE A 98 4.41 0.99 2.88
C PHE A 98 5.48 1.31 3.91
N GLU A 99 6.37 0.36 4.17
CA GLU A 99 7.48 0.50 5.08
C GLU A 99 8.76 0.09 4.36
N TYR A 100 9.72 1.01 4.31
CA TYR A 100 11.02 0.74 3.71
C TYR A 100 12.13 1.07 4.69
N ASP A 101 12.75 0.02 5.22
CA ASP A 101 13.98 0.04 6.03
C ASP A 101 13.99 1.10 7.15
N ASN A 102 12.83 1.38 7.74
CA ASN A 102 12.64 2.48 8.72
C ASN A 102 13.06 3.89 8.22
N HIS A 103 13.30 4.05 6.92
CA HIS A 103 13.69 5.31 6.28
C HIS A 103 12.48 6.04 5.69
N TYR A 104 11.60 5.31 5.02
CA TYR A 104 10.39 5.85 4.40
C TYR A 104 9.15 5.11 4.88
N TYR A 105 8.06 5.87 5.03
CA TYR A 105 6.73 5.31 5.28
C TYR A 105 5.68 6.02 4.43
N LEU A 106 4.66 5.26 4.03
CA LEU A 106 3.49 5.80 3.35
C LEU A 106 2.41 6.10 4.40
N GLU A 107 2.01 7.36 4.47
CA GLU A 107 0.90 7.79 5.33
C GLU A 107 -0.39 7.80 4.51
N LEU A 108 -1.37 6.99 4.91
CA LEU A 108 -2.70 7.02 4.31
C LEU A 108 -3.38 8.33 4.67
N LYS A 109 -3.72 9.11 3.64
CA LYS A 109 -4.59 10.25 3.82
C LYS A 109 -6.01 9.70 3.92
N ASN A 110 -6.39 9.31 5.13
CA ASN A 110 -7.73 8.83 5.45
C ASN A 110 -8.74 9.94 5.14
N ASN A 111 -9.25 9.98 3.90
CA ASN A 111 -10.52 10.63 3.65
C ASN A 111 -11.60 9.61 4.03
N GLU A 112 -11.93 9.61 5.32
CA GLU A 112 -13.30 9.36 5.80
C GLU A 112 -13.95 8.01 5.43
N LEU A 113 -13.38 6.89 5.87
CA LEU A 113 -14.11 5.62 5.97
C LEU A 113 -13.79 4.90 7.27
N SER A 114 -14.11 5.52 8.41
CA SER A 114 -14.18 4.82 9.71
C SER A 114 -15.34 5.29 10.59
N LEU A 115 -16.46 5.71 9.99
CA LEU A 115 -17.71 5.97 10.72
C LEU A 115 -18.89 5.11 10.25
N SER A 116 -18.68 4.08 9.43
CA SER A 116 -19.73 3.09 9.13
C SER A 116 -19.58 1.75 9.86
N SER A 117 -18.47 1.52 10.58
CA SER A 117 -18.26 0.33 11.42
C SER A 117 -18.63 0.52 12.91
N LEU A 118 -19.13 1.70 13.30
CA LEU A 118 -19.63 1.99 14.65
C LEU A 118 -21.15 2.17 14.75
N GLN A 119 -21.91 1.77 13.72
CA GLN A 119 -23.38 1.90 13.71
C GLN A 119 -24.07 0.53 13.63
N PHE A 120 -23.62 -0.41 14.48
CA PHE A 120 -24.28 -1.69 14.73
C PHE A 120 -24.08 -2.13 16.20
N CYS A 121 -24.46 -1.30 17.17
CA CYS A 121 -24.58 -1.71 18.59
C CYS A 121 -25.54 -0.84 19.44
N GLN A 122 -26.53 -0.19 18.83
CA GLN A 122 -27.70 0.39 19.50
C GLN A 122 -28.84 0.11 18.51
N GLU A 123 -29.79 -0.82 18.67
CA GLU A 123 -30.68 -1.08 19.78
C GLU A 123 -31.21 -2.53 19.69
N GLN A 124 -30.64 -3.47 20.44
CA GLN A 124 -31.30 -4.77 20.72
C GLN A 124 -31.20 -5.11 22.21
N TRP A 125 -31.56 -4.18 23.08
CA TRP A 125 -31.75 -4.47 24.52
C TRP A 125 -32.87 -3.62 25.12
N ILE A 126 -34.06 -3.66 24.52
CA ILE A 126 -35.30 -3.47 25.28
C ILE A 126 -36.13 -4.72 25.03
N LEU A 127 -35.78 -5.81 25.71
CA LEU A 127 -36.65 -6.94 26.05
C LEU A 127 -35.83 -7.94 26.91
N CYS A 128 -35.29 -7.45 28.03
CA CYS A 128 -35.02 -8.30 29.19
C CYS A 128 -35.97 -7.87 30.31
N LEU A 129 -37.24 -8.23 30.13
CA LEU A 129 -38.12 -8.48 31.27
C LEU A 129 -37.66 -9.78 31.95
N CYS A 130 -37.67 -9.75 33.28
CA CYS A 130 -37.66 -10.89 34.21
C CYS A 130 -36.32 -11.61 34.45
N TYR A 131 -35.70 -11.43 35.63
CA TYR A 131 -35.57 -12.51 36.63
C TYR A 131 -34.83 -12.03 37.92
N VAL A 132 -35.53 -12.16 39.06
CA VAL A 132 -35.03 -12.30 40.47
C VAL A 132 -34.28 -11.12 41.13
N TYR A 133 -34.98 -10.32 41.94
CA TYR A 133 -35.10 -10.53 43.40
C TYR A 133 -36.11 -9.53 43.99
#